data_AF-A0A147K0X6-F1
#
_entry.id   AF-A0A147K0X6-F1
#
_cell.length_a   1.000
_cell.length_b   1.000
_cell.length_c   1.000
_cell.angle_alpha   90.00
_cell.angle_beta   90.00
_cell.angle_gamma   90.00
#
_symmetry.space_group_name_H-M   'P 1'
#
loop_
_entity.id
_entity.type
_entity.pdbx_description
1 polymer ?
#
loop_
_entity_poly.entity_id
_entity_poly.type
_entity_poly.pdbx_seq_one_letter_code
_entity_poly.pdbx_strand_id
1 'polypeptide(L)'
;MAMNAEGKVTVPRFREDCLLSKGIDVKDLVEVRREAVLYVQPCASERGKLMADIELTEKADFPFIDPATLCSLLEIHRRRFAEVKCSEKLGVAKLKWGGREISIFRNGKMKIQQAIDRAEIMRVANSVSRLIWGAAICDVCGQPVINCASERCGRCALPERVAVDPSGVPGSELLQQGYAALANAGRSPPAESRSWLQRAKFLALHFVMETPRKDDALLGLVLLGEAERAESGLMAK
;
A
#
# COMPACT_ATOMS: atom_id res chain seq x y z
N MET A 1 4.88 -12.93 13.75
CA MET A 1 4.01 -14.06 13.29
C MET A 1 4.86 -15.18 12.70
N ALA A 2 4.40 -16.44 12.73
CA ALA A 2 4.98 -17.56 12.00
C ALA A 2 3.87 -18.29 11.25
N MET A 3 4.15 -18.79 10.04
CA MET A 3 3.27 -19.77 9.40
C MET A 3 3.22 -21.01 10.30
N ASN A 4 2.02 -21.48 10.63
CA ASN A 4 1.87 -22.71 11.39
C ASN A 4 2.22 -23.93 10.50
N ALA A 5 2.24 -25.12 11.10
CA ALA A 5 2.52 -26.37 10.36
C ALA A 5 1.53 -26.65 9.22
N GLU A 6 0.35 -26.02 9.24
CA GLU A 6 -0.68 -26.10 8.20
C GLU A 6 -0.51 -25.04 7.11
N GLY A 7 0.56 -24.24 7.15
CA GLY A 7 0.81 -23.15 6.20
C GLY A 7 -0.08 -21.92 6.40
N LYS A 8 -0.88 -21.86 7.47
CA LYS A 8 -1.75 -20.71 7.79
C LYS A 8 -0.98 -19.64 8.56
N VAL A 9 -1.43 -18.41 8.37
CA VAL A 9 -0.89 -17.23 9.01
C VAL A 9 -1.92 -16.64 9.96
N THR A 10 -1.53 -16.38 11.19
CA THR A 10 -2.42 -15.77 12.20
C THR A 10 -2.32 -14.24 12.15
N VAL A 11 -3.37 -13.56 11.69
CA VAL A 11 -3.43 -12.09 11.62
C VAL A 11 -4.33 -11.54 12.73
N PRO A 12 -4.05 -10.34 13.27
CA PRO A 12 -5.00 -9.64 14.14
C PRO A 12 -6.31 -9.35 13.40
N ARG A 13 -7.44 -9.44 14.11
CA ARG A 13 -8.68 -8.83 13.63
C ARG A 13 -8.58 -7.32 13.84
N PHE A 14 -9.15 -6.54 12.93
CA PHE A 14 -9.17 -5.09 13.02
C PHE A 14 -10.61 -4.59 13.11
N ARG A 15 -10.81 -3.42 13.72
CA ARG A 15 -12.11 -2.75 13.76
C ARG A 15 -12.62 -2.47 12.35
N GLU A 16 -13.92 -2.68 12.13
CA GLU A 16 -14.55 -2.45 10.81
C GLU A 16 -14.49 -0.98 10.36
N ASP A 17 -14.43 -0.05 11.31
CA ASP A 17 -14.30 1.38 11.03
C ASP A 17 -12.85 1.82 10.70
N CYS A 18 -11.86 0.94 10.93
CA CYS A 18 -10.45 1.21 10.64
C CYS A 18 -10.20 1.29 9.13
N LEU A 19 -9.38 2.25 8.69
CA LEU A 19 -9.01 2.37 7.29
C LEU A 19 -8.26 1.14 6.75
N LEU A 20 -7.55 0.38 7.60
CA LEU A 20 -6.95 -0.92 7.23
C LEU A 20 -7.99 -1.99 6.90
N SER A 21 -9.18 -1.93 7.49
CA SER A 21 -10.28 -2.86 7.18
C SER A 21 -11.12 -2.37 6.00
N LYS A 22 -11.36 -1.06 5.91
CA LYS A 22 -12.19 -0.46 4.85
C LYS A 22 -11.56 -0.57 3.45
N GLY A 23 -10.24 -0.44 3.38
CA GLY A 23 -9.56 -0.37 2.08
C GLY A 23 -9.55 1.02 1.46
N ILE A 24 -8.71 1.17 0.45
CA ILE A 24 -8.82 2.22 -0.55
C ILE A 24 -8.91 1.51 -1.89
N ASP A 25 -10.08 1.60 -2.53
CA ASP A 25 -10.33 1.05 -3.86
C ASP A 25 -11.02 2.12 -4.70
N VAL A 26 -10.44 2.45 -5.84
CA VAL A 26 -10.94 3.52 -6.71
C VAL A 26 -12.21 3.08 -7.42
N LYS A 27 -12.44 1.78 -7.62
CA LYS A 27 -13.72 1.29 -8.17
C LYS A 27 -14.86 1.57 -7.20
N ASP A 28 -14.68 1.22 -5.93
CA ASP A 28 -15.67 1.49 -4.88
C ASP A 28 -15.96 3.00 -4.80
N LEU A 29 -14.92 3.84 -4.92
CA LEU A 29 -15.09 5.30 -4.95
C LEU A 29 -15.91 5.77 -6.14
N VAL A 30 -15.70 5.25 -7.34
CA VAL A 30 -16.46 5.63 -8.54
C VAL A 30 -17.91 5.17 -8.49
N GLU A 31 -18.17 4.01 -7.88
CA GLU A 31 -19.54 3.50 -7.69
C GLU A 31 -20.36 4.41 -6.76
N VAL A 32 -19.72 4.95 -5.72
CA VAL A 32 -20.37 5.85 -4.75
C VAL A 32 -20.35 7.31 -5.20
N ARG A 33 -19.27 7.75 -5.86
CA ARG A 33 -19.01 9.13 -6.32
C ARG A 33 -18.47 9.14 -7.74
N ARG A 34 -19.36 9.28 -8.72
CA ARG A 34 -18.97 9.28 -10.15
C ARG A 34 -17.98 10.41 -10.50
N GLU A 35 -18.06 11.52 -9.78
CA GLU A 35 -17.18 12.69 -9.91
C GLU A 35 -15.81 12.53 -9.25
N ALA A 36 -15.56 11.43 -8.51
CA ALA A 36 -14.25 11.16 -7.91
C ALA A 36 -13.14 10.94 -8.95
N VAL A 37 -13.50 10.71 -10.22
CA VAL A 37 -12.57 10.56 -11.34
C VAL A 37 -12.95 11.49 -12.48
N LEU A 38 -12.08 12.46 -12.75
CA LEU A 38 -12.19 13.36 -13.89
C LEU A 38 -11.26 12.90 -15.00
N TYR A 39 -11.83 12.43 -16.11
CA TYR A 39 -11.07 12.06 -17.31
C TYR A 39 -10.84 13.28 -18.21
N VAL A 40 -9.61 13.48 -18.65
CA VAL A 40 -9.21 14.56 -19.55
C VAL A 40 -8.51 13.99 -20.77
N GLN A 41 -8.97 14.37 -21.95
CA GLN A 41 -8.31 14.03 -23.21
C GLN A 41 -7.48 15.24 -23.67
N PRO A 42 -6.14 15.13 -23.78
CA PRO A 42 -5.29 16.21 -24.23
C PRO A 42 -5.55 16.55 -25.70
N CYS A 43 -5.27 17.81 -26.06
CA CYS A 43 -5.41 18.34 -27.41
C CYS A 43 -4.49 17.61 -28.43
N ALA A 44 -4.75 17.81 -29.72
CA ALA A 44 -4.28 17.02 -30.87
C ALA A 44 -2.80 16.59 -30.94
N SER A 45 -1.88 17.23 -30.21
CA SER A 45 -0.44 16.91 -30.16
C SER A 45 -0.09 15.67 -29.32
N GLU A 46 -0.98 15.20 -28.43
CA GLU A 46 -0.83 13.95 -27.66
C GLU A 46 -1.94 12.93 -28.01
N ARG A 47 -2.18 12.77 -29.31
CA ARG A 47 -3.23 11.89 -29.85
C ARG A 47 -3.16 10.48 -29.23
N GLY A 48 -4.21 10.10 -28.51
CA GLY A 48 -4.44 8.73 -28.04
C GLY A 48 -4.09 8.45 -26.57
N LYS A 49 -3.65 9.45 -25.79
CA LYS A 49 -3.35 9.28 -24.36
C LYS A 49 -4.40 9.95 -23.49
N LEU A 50 -5.02 9.21 -22.58
CA LEU A 50 -5.98 9.69 -21.61
C LEU A 50 -5.29 10.11 -20.31
N MET A 51 -5.83 11.12 -19.65
CA MET A 51 -5.43 11.56 -18.31
C MET A 51 -6.60 11.39 -17.35
N ALA A 52 -6.30 11.20 -16.07
CA ALA A 52 -7.29 11.25 -15.00
C ALA A 52 -6.77 12.02 -13.77
N ASP A 53 -7.63 12.86 -13.22
CA ASP A 53 -7.52 13.41 -11.87
C ASP A 53 -8.48 12.60 -10.96
N ILE A 54 -7.98 12.07 -9.85
CA ILE A 54 -8.70 11.15 -8.95
C ILE A 54 -8.65 11.70 -7.53
N GLU A 55 -9.77 11.70 -6.82
CA GLU A 55 -9.88 12.07 -5.41
C GLU A 55 -10.11 10.85 -4.54
N LEU A 56 -9.15 10.49 -3.69
CA LEU A 56 -9.21 9.31 -2.82
C LEU A 56 -9.99 9.54 -1.52
N THR A 57 -10.35 10.79 -1.23
CA THR A 57 -11.10 11.19 -0.04
C THR A 57 -12.04 12.35 -0.38
N GLU A 58 -13.10 12.51 0.40
CA GLU A 58 -13.99 13.68 0.35
C GLU A 58 -13.42 14.89 1.10
N LYS A 59 -12.50 14.65 2.04
CA LYS A 59 -11.99 15.67 2.96
C LYS A 59 -10.77 16.37 2.35
N ALA A 60 -10.99 17.23 1.35
CA ALA A 60 -9.91 17.93 0.64
C ALA A 60 -9.04 18.83 1.56
N ASP A 61 -9.61 19.32 2.67
CA ASP A 61 -8.97 20.27 3.58
C ASP A 61 -8.02 19.62 4.60
N PHE A 62 -8.05 18.29 4.72
CA PHE A 62 -7.24 17.56 5.69
C PHE A 62 -6.16 16.73 5.01
N PRO A 63 -4.96 16.61 5.62
CA PRO A 63 -3.98 15.66 5.14
C PRO A 63 -4.58 14.24 5.21
N PHE A 64 -4.63 13.58 4.05
CA PHE A 64 -5.10 12.20 3.93
C PHE A 64 -3.94 11.22 3.85
N ILE A 65 -2.79 11.66 3.33
CA ILE A 65 -1.57 10.87 3.19
C ILE A 65 -0.48 11.49 4.05
N ASP A 66 0.16 10.67 4.87
CA ASP A 66 1.39 11.04 5.58
C ASP A 66 2.58 11.04 4.60
N PRO A 67 3.22 12.20 4.34
CA PRO A 67 4.25 12.30 3.31
C PRO A 67 5.52 11.49 3.60
N ALA A 68 5.93 11.38 4.86
CA ALA A 68 7.13 10.62 5.25
C ALA A 68 6.92 9.12 5.01
N THR A 69 5.77 8.59 5.45
CA THR A 69 5.38 7.20 5.19
C THR A 69 5.24 6.96 3.69
N LEU A 70 4.62 7.88 2.94
CA LEU A 70 4.52 7.76 1.47
C LEU A 70 5.90 7.62 0.83
N CYS A 71 6.84 8.51 1.15
CA CYS A 71 8.18 8.46 0.57
C CYS A 71 8.92 7.16 0.92
N SER A 72 8.79 6.68 2.17
CA SER A 72 9.33 5.39 2.60
C SER A 72 8.76 4.22 1.78
N LEU A 73 7.44 4.14 1.61
CA LEU A 73 6.79 3.07 0.84
C LEU A 73 7.24 3.07 -0.63
N LEU A 74 7.34 4.25 -1.24
CA LEU A 74 7.80 4.39 -2.62
C LEU A 74 9.27 3.98 -2.79
N GLU A 75 10.12 4.24 -1.79
CA GLU A 75 11.53 3.86 -1.83
C GLU A 75 11.71 2.35 -1.69
N ILE A 76 10.96 1.68 -0.81
CA ILE A 76 10.95 0.21 -0.71
C ILE A 76 10.61 -0.42 -2.08
N HIS A 77 9.67 0.18 -2.81
CA HIS A 77 9.22 -0.33 -4.11
C HIS A 77 9.93 0.32 -5.32
N ARG A 78 10.98 1.13 -5.10
CA ARG A 78 11.64 1.96 -6.13
C ARG A 78 12.01 1.21 -7.39
N ARG A 79 12.51 -0.02 -7.24
CA ARG A 79 13.00 -0.86 -8.36
C ARG A 79 11.95 -1.23 -9.40
N ARG A 80 10.66 -0.97 -9.14
CA ARG A 80 9.54 -1.22 -10.07
C ARG A 80 9.12 0.04 -10.83
N PHE A 81 9.68 1.17 -10.47
CA PHE A 81 9.43 2.45 -11.11
C PHE A 81 10.62 2.83 -11.97
N ALA A 82 10.35 3.39 -13.15
CA ALA A 82 11.40 3.95 -14.00
C ALA A 82 11.99 5.22 -13.35
N GLU A 83 11.15 6.00 -12.68
CA GLU A 83 11.52 7.22 -11.96
C GLU A 83 10.67 7.37 -10.70
N VAL A 84 11.26 7.89 -9.61
CA VAL A 84 10.57 8.28 -8.38
C VAL A 84 11.17 9.58 -7.87
N LYS A 85 10.31 10.54 -7.57
CA LYS A 85 10.63 11.78 -6.84
C LYS A 85 9.58 11.95 -5.75
N CYS A 86 10.01 12.03 -4.49
CA CYS A 86 9.11 12.25 -3.36
C CYS A 86 9.62 13.41 -2.52
N SER A 87 8.70 14.30 -2.11
CA SER A 87 9.01 15.43 -1.26
C SER A 87 8.05 15.45 -0.08
N GLU A 88 8.58 15.14 1.11
CA GLU A 88 7.82 15.17 2.35
C GLU A 88 7.29 16.58 2.64
N LYS A 89 8.17 17.59 2.48
CA LYS A 89 7.85 19.00 2.72
C LYS A 89 6.73 19.52 1.83
N LEU A 90 6.76 19.19 0.53
CA LEU A 90 5.73 19.61 -0.42
C LEU A 90 4.48 18.72 -0.36
N GLY A 91 4.57 17.54 0.27
CA GLY A 91 3.48 16.57 0.31
C GLY A 91 3.11 16.06 -1.08
N VAL A 92 4.11 15.84 -1.94
CA VAL A 92 3.90 15.35 -3.31
C VAL A 92 4.91 14.27 -3.66
N ALA A 93 4.42 13.24 -4.32
CA ALA A 93 5.24 12.23 -4.97
C ALA A 93 4.91 12.16 -6.46
N LYS A 94 5.93 11.94 -7.28
CA LYS A 94 5.82 11.68 -8.71
C LYS A 94 6.58 10.42 -9.05
N LEU A 95 5.97 9.54 -9.82
CA LEU A 95 6.60 8.30 -10.27
C LEU A 95 6.23 7.96 -11.71
N LYS A 96 7.10 7.21 -12.38
CA LYS A 96 6.82 6.62 -13.69
C LYS A 96 6.70 5.11 -13.56
N TRP A 97 5.53 4.57 -13.87
CA TRP A 97 5.24 3.14 -13.80
C TRP A 97 4.60 2.65 -15.08
N GLY A 98 5.21 1.64 -15.70
CA GLY A 98 4.76 1.12 -16.99
C GLY A 98 4.69 2.19 -18.08
N GLY A 99 5.48 3.27 -18.04
CA GLY A 99 5.41 4.37 -19.02
C GLY A 99 4.31 5.40 -18.75
N ARG A 100 3.62 5.33 -17.61
CA ARG A 100 2.60 6.31 -17.18
C ARG A 100 3.21 7.22 -16.13
N GLU A 101 2.87 8.50 -16.17
CA GLU A 101 3.26 9.45 -15.12
C GLU A 101 2.16 9.55 -14.08
N ILE A 102 2.53 9.30 -12.83
CA ILE A 102 1.61 9.27 -11.69
C ILE A 102 2.07 10.29 -10.67
N SER A 103 1.17 11.18 -10.26
CA SER A 103 1.40 12.14 -9.16
C SER A 103 0.46 11.85 -8.00
N ILE A 104 0.97 11.80 -6.78
CA ILE A 104 0.22 11.57 -5.54
C ILE A 104 0.42 12.77 -4.63
N PHE A 105 -0.66 13.31 -4.07
CA PHE A 105 -0.66 14.50 -3.23
C PHE A 105 -1.12 14.18 -1.81
N ARG A 106 -0.61 14.92 -0.82
CA ARG A 106 -0.91 14.74 0.60
C ARG A 106 -2.40 14.78 0.97
N ASN A 107 -3.21 15.45 0.16
CA ASN A 107 -4.66 15.58 0.36
C ASN A 107 -5.45 14.42 -0.27
N GLY A 108 -4.77 13.37 -0.77
CA GLY A 108 -5.43 12.22 -1.40
C GLY A 108 -5.78 12.44 -2.86
N LYS A 109 -5.36 13.54 -3.49
CA LYS A 109 -5.44 13.67 -4.94
C LYS A 109 -4.40 12.77 -5.61
N MET A 110 -4.80 12.10 -6.68
CA MET A 110 -3.93 11.30 -7.54
C MET A 110 -4.15 11.71 -9.01
N LYS A 111 -3.07 11.88 -9.77
CA LYS A 111 -3.12 12.17 -11.20
C LYS A 111 -2.43 11.07 -11.97
N ILE A 112 -3.07 10.58 -13.02
CA ILE A 112 -2.51 9.59 -13.94
C ILE A 112 -2.50 10.20 -15.34
N GLN A 113 -1.35 10.18 -15.98
CA GLN A 113 -1.17 10.67 -17.34
C GLN A 113 -0.64 9.56 -18.23
N GLN A 114 -0.86 9.73 -19.54
CA GLN A 114 -0.37 8.83 -20.58
C GLN A 114 -0.97 7.42 -20.54
N ALA A 115 -2.21 7.28 -20.06
CA ALA A 115 -2.94 6.02 -20.14
C ALA A 115 -3.56 5.81 -21.52
N ILE A 116 -3.76 4.56 -21.92
CA ILE A 116 -4.35 4.21 -23.23
C ILE A 116 -5.86 4.43 -23.21
N ASP A 117 -6.51 4.00 -22.12
CA ASP A 117 -7.95 4.05 -21.97
C ASP A 117 -8.37 4.13 -20.49
N ARG A 118 -9.68 4.17 -20.25
CA ARG A 118 -10.26 4.23 -18.90
C ARG A 118 -10.02 2.95 -18.09
N ALA A 119 -10.06 1.78 -18.71
CA ALA A 119 -9.86 0.51 -18.01
C ALA A 119 -8.44 0.44 -17.46
N GLU A 120 -7.48 0.96 -18.22
CA GLU A 120 -6.10 1.04 -17.84
C GLU A 120 -5.86 2.03 -16.69
N ILE A 121 -6.49 3.21 -16.74
CA ILE A 121 -6.51 4.16 -15.62
C ILE A 121 -7.01 3.49 -14.35
N MET A 122 -8.13 2.77 -14.42
CA MET A 122 -8.69 2.10 -13.24
C MET A 122 -7.76 1.02 -12.70
N ARG A 123 -7.10 0.25 -13.57
CA ARG A 123 -6.11 -0.77 -13.15
C ARG A 123 -4.93 -0.11 -12.42
N VAL A 124 -4.34 0.92 -13.02
CA VAL A 124 -3.19 1.65 -12.45
C VAL A 124 -3.59 2.34 -11.14
N ALA A 125 -4.73 3.03 -11.12
CA ALA A 125 -5.26 3.72 -9.96
C ALA A 125 -5.46 2.78 -8.77
N ASN A 126 -6.05 1.59 -8.99
CA ASN A 126 -6.23 0.61 -7.93
C ASN A 126 -4.91 0.09 -7.36
N SER A 127 -3.97 -0.30 -8.22
CA SER A 127 -2.65 -0.76 -7.77
C SER A 127 -1.88 0.33 -7.00
N VAL A 128 -1.92 1.58 -7.47
CA VAL A 128 -1.26 2.69 -6.78
C VAL A 128 -1.99 3.06 -5.49
N SER A 129 -3.32 3.05 -5.47
CA SER A 129 -4.10 3.34 -4.25
C SER A 129 -3.80 2.34 -3.15
N ARG A 130 -3.66 1.04 -3.50
CA ARG A 130 -3.23 0.00 -2.56
C ARG A 130 -1.79 0.18 -2.09
N LEU A 131 -0.86 0.56 -2.98
CA LEU A 131 0.52 0.88 -2.60
C LEU A 131 0.58 1.98 -1.53
N ILE A 132 -0.15 3.07 -1.74
CA ILE A 132 -0.13 4.23 -0.83
C ILE A 132 -1.06 4.05 0.37
N TRP A 133 -1.84 2.97 0.42
CA TRP A 133 -2.78 2.70 1.48
C TRP A 133 -2.11 2.70 2.85
N GLY A 134 -0.90 2.12 2.97
CA GLY A 134 -0.12 2.14 4.21
C GLY A 134 0.23 3.55 4.72
N ALA A 135 0.31 4.54 3.82
CA ALA A 135 0.58 5.94 4.15
C ALA A 135 -0.69 6.77 4.40
N ALA A 136 -1.87 6.23 4.09
CA ALA A 136 -3.11 6.93 4.36
C ALA A 136 -3.38 7.04 5.86
N ILE A 137 -3.94 8.16 6.29
CA ILE A 137 -4.21 8.49 7.69
C ILE A 137 -5.55 7.89 8.08
N CYS A 138 -5.55 7.03 9.09
CA CYS A 138 -6.76 6.39 9.59
C CYS A 138 -7.57 7.36 10.46
N ASP A 139 -8.84 7.58 10.12
CA ASP A 139 -9.75 8.46 10.87
C ASP A 139 -9.98 7.99 12.33
N VAL A 140 -9.77 6.71 12.64
CA VAL A 140 -9.97 6.15 13.99
C VAL A 140 -8.81 6.49 14.94
N CYS A 141 -7.57 6.38 14.46
CA CYS A 141 -6.38 6.52 15.31
C CYS A 141 -5.52 7.75 14.98
N GLY A 142 -5.78 8.45 13.87
CA GLY A 142 -5.01 9.60 13.42
C GLY A 142 -3.60 9.28 12.96
N GLN A 143 -3.26 8.00 12.77
CA GLN A 143 -1.93 7.54 12.33
C GLN A 143 -1.99 6.91 10.94
N PRO A 144 -0.84 6.82 10.24
CA PRO A 144 -0.73 6.05 9.01
C PRO A 144 -1.22 4.60 9.19
N VAL A 145 -1.92 4.07 8.19
CA VAL A 145 -2.47 2.70 8.20
C VAL A 145 -1.40 1.64 8.48
N ILE A 146 -0.15 1.86 8.09
CA ILE A 146 0.94 0.93 8.43
C ILE A 146 1.14 0.77 9.95
N ASN A 147 0.82 1.78 10.75
CA ASN A 147 0.80 1.68 12.21
C ASN A 147 -0.41 0.92 12.75
N CYS A 148 -1.51 0.88 11.99
CA CYS A 148 -2.63 -0.02 12.28
C CYS A 148 -2.20 -1.47 12.02
N ALA A 149 -1.61 -1.73 10.86
CA ALA A 149 -1.18 -3.06 10.45
C ALA A 149 -0.08 -3.65 11.34
N SER A 150 0.81 -2.80 11.85
CA SER A 150 1.84 -3.16 12.83
C SER A 150 1.36 -3.09 14.28
N GLU A 151 0.05 -2.97 14.55
CA GLU A 151 -0.61 -2.83 15.87
C GLU A 151 -0.05 -1.70 16.76
N ARG A 152 0.83 -0.83 16.24
CA ARG A 152 1.49 0.26 16.98
C ARG A 152 0.55 1.40 17.34
N CYS A 153 -0.57 1.54 16.63
CA CYS A 153 -1.54 2.60 16.93
C CYS A 153 -2.34 2.37 18.22
N GLY A 154 -2.35 1.14 18.75
CA GLY A 154 -3.05 0.78 20.00
C GLY A 154 -4.58 0.90 20.00
N ARG A 155 -5.21 1.23 18.86
CA ARG A 155 -6.67 1.49 18.77
C ARG A 155 -7.40 0.60 17.77
N CYS A 156 -6.75 0.20 16.68
CA CYS A 156 -7.42 -0.44 15.54
C CYS A 156 -7.42 -1.96 15.59
N ALA A 157 -6.41 -2.57 16.23
CA ALA A 157 -6.33 -4.01 16.38
C ALA A 157 -7.22 -4.49 17.53
N LEU A 158 -7.94 -5.58 17.31
CA LEU A 158 -8.74 -6.27 18.31
C LEU A 158 -7.94 -7.42 18.92
N PRO A 159 -8.28 -7.89 20.14
CA PRO A 159 -7.62 -9.04 20.76
C PRO A 159 -7.78 -10.34 19.98
N GLU A 160 -8.86 -10.48 19.20
CA GLU A 160 -9.07 -11.68 18.39
C GLU A 160 -8.05 -11.78 17.26
N ARG A 161 -7.63 -13.01 16.97
CA ARG A 161 -6.78 -13.33 15.84
C ARG A 161 -7.45 -14.38 14.95
N VAL A 162 -7.25 -14.24 13.65
CA VAL A 162 -7.85 -15.11 12.64
C VAL A 162 -6.73 -15.82 11.89
N ALA A 163 -6.88 -17.14 11.73
CA ALA A 163 -5.99 -17.91 10.87
C ALA A 163 -6.45 -17.76 9.42
N VAL A 164 -5.56 -17.27 8.56
CA VAL A 164 -5.80 -17.09 7.14
C VAL A 164 -4.89 -18.04 6.38
N ASP A 165 -5.45 -18.74 5.39
CA ASP A 165 -4.66 -19.52 4.44
C ASP A 165 -4.21 -18.60 3.29
N PRO A 166 -2.92 -18.24 3.22
CA PRO A 166 -2.41 -17.37 2.16
C PRO A 166 -2.46 -18.05 0.79
N SER A 167 -2.48 -19.39 0.70
CA SER A 167 -2.40 -20.12 -0.57
C SER A 167 -3.62 -19.92 -1.48
N GLY A 168 -4.79 -19.62 -0.90
CA GLY A 168 -6.04 -19.38 -1.62
C GLY A 168 -6.16 -18.01 -2.28
N VAL A 169 -5.11 -17.17 -2.20
CA VAL A 169 -5.13 -15.78 -2.67
C VAL A 169 -4.29 -15.63 -3.96
N PRO A 170 -4.75 -14.89 -4.98
CA PRO A 170 -3.95 -14.61 -6.16
C PRO A 170 -2.61 -13.96 -5.81
N GLY A 171 -1.51 -14.50 -6.36
CA GLY A 171 -0.15 -14.01 -6.06
C GLY A 171 0.39 -14.46 -4.70
N SER A 172 -0.20 -15.48 -4.08
CA SER A 172 0.18 -16.02 -2.77
C SER A 172 1.66 -16.38 -2.62
N GLU A 173 2.35 -16.72 -3.73
CA GLU A 173 3.78 -16.98 -3.73
C GLU A 173 4.60 -15.80 -3.18
N LEU A 174 4.24 -14.56 -3.55
CA LEU A 174 4.91 -13.35 -3.03
C LEU A 174 4.74 -13.23 -1.52
N LEU A 175 3.53 -13.53 -1.03
CA LEU A 175 3.19 -13.46 0.38
C LEU A 175 3.93 -14.55 1.19
N GLN A 176 3.96 -15.78 0.68
CA GLN A 176 4.70 -16.89 1.28
C GLN A 176 6.21 -16.62 1.33
N GLN A 177 6.80 -16.16 0.23
CA GLN A 177 8.21 -15.76 0.20
C GLN A 177 8.49 -14.60 1.17
N GLY A 178 7.54 -13.68 1.31
CA GLY A 178 7.62 -12.56 2.25
C GLY A 178 7.63 -13.02 3.71
N TYR A 179 6.74 -13.93 4.08
CA TYR A 179 6.73 -14.55 5.42
C TYR A 179 7.99 -15.38 5.68
N ALA A 180 8.49 -16.12 4.68
CA ALA A 180 9.74 -16.85 4.80
C ALA A 180 10.93 -15.91 5.03
N ALA A 181 10.98 -14.78 4.30
CA ALA A 181 12.01 -13.75 4.52
C ALA A 181 11.92 -13.14 5.93
N LEU A 182 10.72 -12.82 6.41
CA LEU A 182 10.52 -12.32 7.78
C LEU A 182 10.96 -13.34 8.84
N ALA A 183 10.63 -14.62 8.66
CA ALA A 183 11.05 -15.69 9.55
C ALA A 183 12.57 -15.86 9.57
N ASN A 184 13.23 -15.76 8.42
CA ASN A 184 14.69 -15.79 8.33
C ASN A 184 15.33 -14.60 9.05
N ALA A 185 14.76 -13.39 8.92
CA ALA A 185 15.26 -12.22 9.65
C ALA A 185 15.31 -12.44 11.17
N GLY A 186 14.32 -13.13 11.74
CA GLY A 186 14.26 -13.44 13.17
C GLY A 186 15.23 -14.53 13.64
N ARG A 187 15.81 -15.32 12.72
CA ARG A 187 16.79 -16.38 13.01
C ARG A 187 18.23 -15.97 12.68
N SER A 188 18.40 -14.96 11.83
CA SER A 188 19.70 -14.46 11.40
C SER A 188 20.34 -13.50 12.42
N PRO A 189 21.67 -13.33 12.38
CA PRO A 189 22.37 -12.26 13.09
C PRO A 189 21.93 -10.86 12.60
N PRO A 190 22.06 -9.80 13.43
CA PRO A 190 21.54 -8.46 13.11
C PRO A 190 21.99 -7.88 11.75
N ALA A 191 23.24 -8.13 11.34
CA ALA A 191 23.78 -7.66 10.07
C ALA A 191 23.03 -8.25 8.85
N GLU A 192 22.64 -9.52 8.94
CA GLU A 192 21.90 -10.23 7.89
C GLU A 192 20.39 -10.02 7.99
N SER A 193 19.85 -9.86 9.21
CA SER A 193 18.42 -9.62 9.44
C SER A 193 17.89 -8.43 8.67
N ARG A 194 18.69 -7.36 8.52
CA ARG A 194 18.29 -6.17 7.75
C ARG A 194 17.99 -6.50 6.28
N SER A 195 18.83 -7.32 5.63
CA SER A 195 18.61 -7.71 4.24
C SER A 195 17.31 -8.52 4.07
N TRP A 196 17.06 -9.45 5.00
CA TRP A 196 15.84 -10.24 5.02
C TRP A 196 14.58 -9.39 5.25
N LEU A 197 14.64 -8.41 6.16
CA LEU A 197 13.53 -7.49 6.39
C LEU A 197 13.25 -6.62 5.16
N GLN A 198 14.28 -6.09 4.50
CA GLN A 198 14.10 -5.32 3.26
C GLN A 198 13.47 -6.18 2.16
N ARG A 199 13.86 -7.45 2.04
CA ARG A 199 13.22 -8.41 1.13
C ARG A 199 11.75 -8.65 1.49
N ALA A 200 11.43 -8.86 2.77
CA ALA A 200 10.06 -9.07 3.24
C ALA A 200 9.18 -7.85 2.94
N LYS A 201 9.66 -6.64 3.25
CA LYS A 201 8.98 -5.37 2.97
C LYS A 201 8.69 -5.19 1.47
N PHE A 202 9.68 -5.47 0.62
CA PHE A 202 9.48 -5.42 -0.83
C PHE A 202 8.40 -6.40 -1.29
N LEU A 203 8.49 -7.66 -0.87
CA LEU A 203 7.56 -8.72 -1.30
C LEU A 203 6.14 -8.41 -0.84
N ALA A 204 5.99 -7.91 0.38
CA ALA A 204 4.73 -7.43 0.92
C ALA A 204 4.11 -6.34 0.05
N LEU A 205 4.86 -5.27 -0.26
CA LEU A 205 4.36 -4.19 -1.13
C LEU A 205 4.09 -4.64 -2.56
N HIS A 206 4.91 -5.53 -3.10
CA HIS A 206 4.67 -6.11 -4.42
C HIS A 206 3.33 -6.85 -4.45
N PHE A 207 3.08 -7.68 -3.45
CA PHE A 207 1.81 -8.39 -3.32
C PHE A 207 0.63 -7.41 -3.19
N VAL A 208 0.73 -6.38 -2.35
CA VAL A 208 -0.29 -5.32 -2.18
C VAL A 208 -0.67 -4.66 -3.51
N MET A 209 0.30 -4.42 -4.39
CA MET A 209 0.07 -3.78 -5.68
C MET A 209 -0.58 -4.70 -6.73
N GLU A 210 -0.10 -5.94 -6.80
CA GLU A 210 -0.48 -6.90 -7.85
C GLU A 210 -1.77 -7.64 -7.53
N THR A 211 -2.14 -7.78 -6.25
CA THR A 211 -3.38 -8.46 -5.88
C THR A 211 -4.61 -7.70 -6.41
N PRO A 212 -5.60 -8.40 -7.00
CA PRO A 212 -6.75 -7.74 -7.60
C PRO A 212 -7.72 -7.15 -6.58
N ARG A 213 -7.79 -7.72 -5.37
CA ARG A 213 -8.77 -7.37 -4.32
C ARG A 213 -8.11 -6.63 -3.16
N LYS A 214 -8.79 -5.61 -2.64
CA LYS A 214 -8.33 -4.87 -1.45
C LYS A 214 -8.24 -5.76 -0.20
N ASP A 215 -9.17 -6.70 -0.04
CA ASP A 215 -9.21 -7.61 1.12
C ASP A 215 -7.97 -8.51 1.18
N ASP A 216 -7.47 -8.92 0.01
CA ASP A 216 -6.23 -9.67 -0.10
C ASP A 216 -5.02 -8.78 0.21
N ALA A 217 -5.01 -7.53 -0.28
CA ALA A 217 -3.93 -6.56 -0.03
C ALA A 217 -3.71 -6.29 1.46
N LEU A 218 -4.75 -6.41 2.30
CA LEU A 218 -4.62 -6.34 3.75
C LEU A 218 -3.55 -7.29 4.28
N LEU A 219 -3.46 -8.52 3.77
CA LEU A 219 -2.46 -9.50 4.20
C LEU A 219 -1.04 -9.01 3.94
N GLY A 220 -0.83 -8.37 2.78
CA GLY A 220 0.44 -7.75 2.44
C GLY A 220 0.77 -6.57 3.34
N LEU A 221 -0.20 -5.71 3.68
CA LEU A 221 0.01 -4.62 4.63
C LEU A 221 0.31 -5.12 6.04
N VAL A 222 -0.32 -6.20 6.49
CA VAL A 222 -0.03 -6.85 7.79
C VAL A 222 1.39 -7.40 7.79
N LEU A 223 1.81 -8.11 6.73
CA LEU A 223 3.20 -8.56 6.59
C LEU A 223 4.19 -7.39 6.61
N LEU A 224 3.87 -6.29 5.91
CA LEU A 224 4.70 -5.08 5.92
C LEU A 224 4.80 -4.49 7.33
N GLY A 225 3.67 -4.40 8.04
CA GLY A 225 3.61 -3.90 9.41
C GLY A 225 4.43 -4.75 10.40
N GLU A 226 4.39 -6.08 10.25
CA GLU A 226 5.23 -6.99 11.04
C GLU A 226 6.73 -6.81 10.74
N ALA A 227 7.09 -6.60 9.47
CA ALA A 227 8.47 -6.35 9.09
C ALA A 227 8.99 -5.00 9.64
N GLU A 228 8.17 -3.95 9.61
CA GLU A 228 8.45 -2.67 10.28
C GLU A 228 8.60 -2.84 11.80
N ARG A 229 7.74 -3.68 12.40
CA ARG A 229 7.82 -4.02 13.83
C ARG A 229 9.17 -4.65 14.19
N ALA A 230 9.55 -5.66 13.44
CA ALA A 230 10.81 -6.37 13.64
C ALA A 230 12.02 -5.47 13.42
N GLU A 231 12.02 -4.60 12.41
CA GLU A 231 13.13 -3.69 12.14
C GLU A 231 13.36 -2.70 13.29
N SER A 232 12.31 -2.06 13.81
CA SER A 232 12.52 -1.13 14.93
C SER A 232 12.95 -1.85 16.22
N GLY A 233 12.55 -3.11 16.41
CA GLY A 233 13.03 -3.94 17.51
C GLY A 233 14.52 -4.29 17.41
N LEU A 234 15.09 -4.32 16.20
CA LEU A 234 16.53 -4.47 15.98
C LEU A 234 17.29 -3.17 16.26
N MET A 235 16.70 -2.01 15.94
CA MET A 235 17.35 -0.70 16.15
C MET A 235 17.33 -0.24 17.61
N ALA A 236 16.44 -0.79 18.43
CA ALA A 236 16.32 -0.46 19.85
C ALA A 236 17.27 -1.27 20.76
N LYS A 237 18.00 -2.25 20.22
CA LYS A 237 18.98 -3.08 20.91
C LYS A 237 20.39 -2.62 20.62
#